data_AF-A0AAI8BX72-F1
#
_entry.id   AF-A0AAI8BX72-F1
#
_cell.length_a   1.000
_cell.length_b   1.000
_cell.length_c   1.000
_cell.angle_alpha   90.00
_cell.angle_beta   90.00
_cell.angle_gamma   90.00
#
_symmetry.space_group_name_H-M   'P 1'
#
loop_
_entity.id
_entity.type
_entity.pdbx_description
1 polymer ?
#
loop_
_entity_poly.entity_id
_entity_poly.type
_entity_poly.pdbx_seq_one_letter_code
_entity_poly.pdbx_strand_id
1 'polypeptide(L)'
;MTKKLTPIFCLLLFLIVTSCTLESEFSLPNNEAIDSELLGLWSPTNNPKESVKIERHTDKRYKLTLIDGDDQEELIAYSTTIRERQILTIITEDEVGLSYQFYGISMINNSLTYS
;
A
#
# COMPACT_ATOMS: atom_id res chain seq x y z
N MET A 1 18.27 -46.98 24.87
CA MET A 1 18.07 -46.75 23.42
C MET A 1 17.59 -45.31 23.24
N THR A 2 18.53 -44.37 23.22
CA THR A 2 18.25 -42.92 23.18
C THR A 2 17.82 -42.51 21.79
N LYS A 3 16.57 -42.07 21.67
CA LYS A 3 15.93 -41.65 20.41
C LYS A 3 16.71 -40.47 19.79
N LYS A 4 17.45 -40.72 18.72
CA LYS A 4 18.08 -39.68 17.87
C LYS A 4 17.03 -38.99 16.98
N LEU A 5 15.97 -38.42 17.56
CA LEU A 5 14.91 -37.71 16.81
C LEU A 5 15.16 -36.20 16.67
N THR A 6 16.20 -35.67 17.31
CA THR A 6 16.44 -34.24 17.48
C THR A 6 16.80 -33.46 16.20
N PRO A 7 17.63 -33.96 15.25
CA PRO A 7 18.08 -33.11 14.14
C PRO A 7 17.01 -32.92 13.06
N ILE A 8 16.15 -33.93 12.83
CA ILE A 8 15.08 -33.88 11.83
C ILE A 8 13.97 -32.91 12.26
N PHE A 9 13.66 -32.89 13.56
CA PHE A 9 12.68 -31.96 14.11
C PHE A 9 13.13 -30.50 13.98
N CYS A 10 14.41 -30.21 14.22
CA CYS A 10 14.97 -28.88 14.01
C CYS A 10 14.97 -28.46 12.53
N LEU A 11 15.24 -29.38 11.60
CA LEU A 11 15.19 -29.10 10.15
C LEU A 11 13.77 -28.77 9.67
N LEU A 12 12.77 -29.52 10.15
CA LEU A 12 11.35 -29.27 9.85
C LEU A 12 10.89 -27.92 10.41
N LEU A 13 11.32 -27.57 11.63
CA LEU A 13 11.04 -26.27 12.23
C LEU A 13 11.65 -25.13 11.42
N PHE A 14 12.86 -25.31 10.90
CA PHE A 14 13.55 -24.33 10.05
C PHE A 14 12.81 -24.11 8.72
N LEU A 15 12.31 -25.18 8.09
CA LEU A 15 11.53 -25.07 6.86
C LEU A 15 10.21 -24.31 7.08
N ILE A 16 9.52 -24.55 8.19
CA ILE A 16 8.24 -23.87 8.51
C ILE A 16 8.47 -22.37 8.74
N VAL A 17 9.52 -21.97 9.46
CA VAL A 17 9.80 -20.53 9.66
C VAL A 17 10.24 -19.83 8.38
N THR A 18 10.91 -20.51 7.44
CA THR A 18 11.21 -19.92 6.13
C THR A 18 10.00 -19.81 5.21
N SER A 19 9.02 -20.72 5.34
CA SER A 19 7.77 -20.64 4.56
C SER A 19 6.89 -19.47 4.96
N CYS A 20 6.85 -19.09 6.25
CA CYS A 20 6.09 -17.91 6.69
C CYS A 20 6.67 -16.57 6.20
N THR A 21 7.91 -16.51 5.72
CA THR A 21 8.49 -15.24 5.23
C THR A 21 8.11 -14.95 3.77
N LEU A 22 7.81 -15.99 2.98
CA LEU A 22 7.52 -15.83 1.55
C LEU A 22 6.12 -15.28 1.27
N GLU A 23 5.13 -15.61 2.12
CA GLU A 23 3.74 -15.15 1.92
C GLU A 23 3.58 -13.63 2.15
N SER A 24 4.59 -12.99 2.76
CA SER A 24 4.64 -11.55 3.01
C SER A 24 5.38 -10.74 1.92
N GLU A 25 6.00 -11.38 0.92
CA GLU A 25 6.98 -10.70 0.04
C GLU A 25 6.39 -9.73 -0.99
N PHE A 26 5.07 -9.71 -1.20
CA PHE A 26 4.48 -8.95 -2.32
C PHE A 26 3.59 -7.77 -1.92
N SER A 27 3.24 -7.62 -0.64
CA SER A 27 2.58 -6.42 -0.13
C SER A 27 3.56 -5.60 0.66
N LEU A 28 3.77 -4.34 0.27
CA LEU A 28 4.53 -3.40 1.08
C LEU A 28 3.89 -3.29 2.49
N PRO A 29 4.68 -3.05 3.53
CA PRO A 29 4.14 -2.96 4.89
C PRO A 29 3.10 -1.84 4.99
N ASN A 30 1.89 -2.19 5.43
CA ASN A 30 0.80 -1.24 5.74
C ASN A 30 0.74 -1.00 7.26
N ASN A 31 1.86 -0.54 7.83
CA ASN A 31 1.99 -0.31 9.27
C ASN A 31 2.08 1.15 9.67
N GLU A 32 2.34 2.05 8.70
CA GLU A 32 2.42 3.49 8.92
C GLU A 32 1.03 4.11 9.13
N ALA A 33 0.99 5.16 9.96
CA ALA A 33 -0.20 5.98 10.14
C ALA A 33 -0.42 6.84 8.89
N ILE A 34 -1.65 7.32 8.70
CA ILE A 34 -1.91 8.26 7.60
C ILE A 34 -1.06 9.53 7.74
N ASP A 35 -0.55 9.99 6.60
CA ASP A 35 0.06 11.30 6.44
C ASP A 35 -1.04 12.34 6.22
N SER A 36 -1.14 13.30 7.15
CA SER A 36 -2.14 14.35 7.07
C SER A 36 -1.91 15.31 5.90
N GLU A 37 -0.67 15.42 5.40
CA GLU A 37 -0.35 16.32 4.28
C GLU A 37 -0.95 15.82 2.95
N LEU A 38 -1.22 14.52 2.82
CA LEU A 38 -1.85 13.95 1.64
C LEU A 38 -3.37 14.13 1.59
N LEU A 39 -4.00 14.46 2.72
CA LEU A 39 -5.46 14.61 2.79
C LEU A 39 -5.90 15.88 2.07
N GLY A 40 -6.92 15.76 1.23
CA GLY A 40 -7.47 16.90 0.50
C GLY A 40 -7.92 16.56 -0.91
N LEU A 41 -8.18 17.61 -1.68
CA LEU A 41 -8.52 17.53 -3.09
C LEU A 41 -7.30 17.97 -3.91
N TRP A 42 -6.81 17.08 -4.76
CA TRP A 42 -5.69 17.30 -5.64
C TRP A 42 -6.19 17.37 -7.07
N SER A 43 -5.85 18.44 -7.78
CA SER A 43 -6.20 18.58 -9.19
C SER A 43 -5.02 19.15 -9.98
N PRO A 44 -4.80 18.67 -11.22
CA PRO A 44 -3.86 19.30 -12.13
C PRO A 44 -4.28 20.74 -12.42
N THR A 45 -3.32 21.66 -12.41
CA THR A 45 -3.60 23.09 -12.69
C THR A 45 -4.20 23.31 -14.09
N ASN A 46 -3.86 22.45 -15.05
CA ASN A 46 -4.30 22.52 -16.44
C ASN A 46 -5.63 21.80 -16.72
N ASN A 47 -6.07 20.89 -15.85
CA ASN A 47 -7.34 20.19 -16.01
C ASN A 47 -8.01 19.91 -14.65
N PRO A 48 -8.75 20.88 -14.09
CA PRO A 48 -9.36 20.71 -12.78
C PRO A 48 -10.55 19.73 -12.75
N LYS A 49 -11.00 19.24 -13.92
CA LYS A 49 -12.05 18.22 -14.00
C LYS A 49 -11.54 16.82 -13.68
N GLU A 50 -10.24 16.60 -13.87
CA GLU A 50 -9.54 15.43 -13.39
C GLU A 50 -9.02 15.76 -11.99
N SER A 51 -9.46 15.03 -10.97
CA SER A 51 -8.98 15.26 -9.61
C SER A 51 -9.00 13.98 -8.80
N VAL A 52 -8.18 13.94 -7.75
CA VAL A 52 -8.24 12.90 -6.74
C VAL A 52 -8.54 13.53 -5.39
N LYS A 53 -9.61 13.06 -4.76
CA LYS A 53 -9.91 13.37 -3.37
C LYS A 53 -9.34 12.26 -2.49
N ILE A 54 -8.53 12.64 -1.51
CA ILE A 54 -7.89 11.72 -0.57
C ILE A 54 -8.47 11.97 0.82
N GLU A 55 -9.14 10.96 1.37
CA GLU A 55 -9.79 11.02 2.67
C GLU A 55 -9.29 9.91 3.60
N ARG A 56 -9.37 10.16 4.91
CA ARG A 56 -9.14 9.11 5.91
C ARG A 56 -10.22 8.04 5.77
N HIS A 57 -9.80 6.77 5.61
CA HIS A 57 -10.70 5.61 5.66
C HIS A 57 -10.55 4.86 7.00
N THR A 58 -9.30 4.59 7.39
CA THR A 58 -8.93 4.05 8.71
C THR A 58 -7.69 4.78 9.24
N ASP A 59 -7.14 4.34 10.38
CA ASP A 59 -5.90 4.91 10.92
C ASP A 59 -4.68 4.72 10.03
N LYS A 60 -4.74 3.80 9.06
CA LYS A 60 -3.63 3.45 8.16
C LYS A 60 -4.00 3.45 6.67
N ARG A 61 -5.27 3.70 6.34
CA ARG A 61 -5.76 3.63 4.96
C ARG A 61 -6.47 4.90 4.56
N TYR A 62 -6.28 5.25 3.30
CA TYR A 62 -7.00 6.29 2.60
C TYR A 62 -8.15 5.70 1.79
N LYS A 63 -9.19 6.50 1.60
CA LYS A 63 -10.13 6.38 0.51
C LYS A 63 -9.72 7.39 -0.56
N LEU A 64 -9.46 6.92 -1.77
CA LEU A 64 -9.23 7.76 -2.93
C LEU A 64 -10.53 7.82 -3.73
N THR A 65 -10.98 9.02 -4.09
CA THR A 65 -12.04 9.20 -5.08
C THR A 65 -11.40 9.84 -6.30
N LEU A 66 -11.23 9.06 -7.36
CA LEU A 66 -10.82 9.56 -8.67
C LEU A 66 -12.05 10.18 -9.33
N ILE A 67 -11.91 11.40 -9.82
CA ILE A 67 -12.97 12.19 -10.42
C ILE A 67 -12.51 12.57 -11.82
N ASP A 68 -13.29 12.19 -12.83
CA ASP A 68 -13.12 12.63 -14.22
C ASP A 68 -14.47 13.15 -14.74
N GLY A 69 -14.67 14.46 -14.61
CA GLY A 69 -15.95 15.08 -14.95
C GLY A 69 -17.10 14.58 -14.07
N ASP A 70 -18.03 13.85 -14.67
CA ASP A 70 -19.19 13.25 -13.97
C ASP A 70 -18.90 11.82 -13.47
N ASP A 71 -17.82 11.19 -13.96
CA ASP A 71 -17.43 9.84 -13.58
C ASP A 71 -16.61 9.86 -12.29
N GLN A 72 -16.88 8.89 -11.41
CA GLN A 72 -16.18 8.73 -10.14
C GLN A 72 -15.86 7.27 -9.86
N GLU A 73 -14.65 7.03 -9.38
CA GLU A 73 -14.19 5.72 -8.92
C GLU A 73 -13.63 5.83 -7.51
N GLU A 74 -14.03 4.92 -6.62
CA GLU A 74 -13.50 4.84 -5.26
C GLU A 74 -12.50 3.70 -5.13
N LEU A 75 -11.32 4.01 -4.56
CA LEU A 75 -10.23 3.07 -4.35
C LEU A 75 -9.74 3.15 -2.90
N ILE A 76 -9.13 2.07 -2.43
CA ILE A 76 -8.48 2.03 -1.11
C ILE A 76 -6.98 2.09 -1.31
N ALA A 77 -6.30 2.91 -0.50
CA ALA A 77 -4.86 3.03 -0.56
C ALA A 77 -4.21 3.11 0.83
N TYR A 78 -2.91 2.90 0.89
CA TYR A 78 -2.07 3.20 2.04
C TYR A 78 -0.74 3.76 1.58
N SER A 79 -0.04 4.49 2.44
CA SER A 79 1.29 5.02 2.15
C SER A 79 2.33 4.34 3.02
N THR A 80 3.52 4.11 2.47
CA THR A 80 4.69 3.66 3.24
C THR A 80 5.94 4.41 2.79
N THR A 81 6.91 4.55 3.69
CA THR A 81 8.19 5.19 3.44
C THR A 81 9.30 4.14 3.35
N ILE A 82 9.92 4.02 2.18
CA ILE A 82 11.05 3.10 1.95
C ILE A 82 12.26 3.91 1.55
N ARG A 83 13.32 3.88 2.37
CA ARG A 83 14.59 4.57 2.10
C ARG A 83 14.36 6.04 1.67
N GLU A 84 13.61 6.77 2.49
CA GLU A 84 13.26 8.20 2.30
C GLU A 84 12.33 8.50 1.12
N ARG A 85 11.80 7.47 0.44
CA ARG A 85 10.80 7.63 -0.61
C ARG A 85 9.43 7.23 -0.09
N GLN A 86 8.46 8.12 -0.21
CA GLN A 86 7.08 7.82 0.09
C GLN A 86 6.45 7.11 -1.11
N ILE A 87 5.74 6.02 -0.84
CA ILE A 87 5.08 5.18 -1.83
C ILE A 87 3.61 5.10 -1.47
N LEU A 88 2.73 5.50 -2.40
CA LEU A 88 1.30 5.25 -2.31
C LEU A 88 0.99 3.90 -2.97
N THR A 89 0.39 3.00 -2.20
CA THR A 89 -0.06 1.71 -2.70
C THR A 89 -1.58 1.71 -2.81
N ILE A 90 -2.10 1.52 -4.02
CA ILE A 90 -3.53 1.35 -4.29
C ILE A 90 -3.86 -0.15 -4.28
N ILE A 91 -4.94 -0.50 -3.59
CA ILE A 91 -5.47 -1.86 -3.47
C ILE A 91 -6.74 -1.94 -4.33
N THR A 92 -6.77 -2.88 -5.26
CA THR A 92 -7.94 -3.19 -6.07
C THR A 92 -8.31 -4.65 -5.88
N GLU A 93 -9.60 -4.95 -5.71
CA GLU A 93 -10.14 -6.31 -5.61
C GLU A 93 -10.94 -6.61 -6.87
N ASP A 94 -10.60 -7.70 -7.56
CA ASP A 94 -11.31 -8.21 -8.72
C ASP A 94 -11.70 -9.69 -8.53
N GLU A 95 -12.28 -10.31 -9.56
CA GLU A 95 -12.69 -11.73 -9.51
C GLU A 95 -11.52 -12.70 -9.29
N VAL A 96 -10.28 -12.27 -9.58
CA VAL A 96 -9.05 -13.07 -9.48
C VAL A 96 -8.36 -12.87 -8.12
N GLY A 97 -8.60 -11.72 -7.47
CA GLY A 97 -8.18 -11.45 -6.10
C GLY A 97 -7.72 -10.01 -5.90
N LEU A 98 -6.74 -9.82 -5.01
CA LEU A 98 -6.17 -8.50 -4.71
C LEU A 98 -5.01 -8.19 -5.64
N SER A 99 -5.05 -7.00 -6.26
CA SER A 99 -3.93 -6.40 -6.96
C SER A 99 -3.44 -5.14 -6.24
N TYR A 100 -2.15 -4.86 -6.40
CA TYR A 100 -1.47 -3.75 -5.73
C TYR A 100 -0.72 -2.92 -6.78
N GLN A 101 -1.04 -1.63 -6.84
CA GLN A 101 -0.37 -0.66 -7.71
C GLN A 101 0.46 0.30 -6.85
N PHE A 102 1.70 0.57 -7.26
CA PHE A 102 2.67 1.33 -6.46
C PHE A 102 3.07 2.61 -7.19
N TYR A 103 2.94 3.73 -6.50
CA TYR A 103 3.35 5.06 -7.02
C TYR A 103 4.33 5.68 -6.04
N GLY A 104 5.49 6.10 -6.53
CA GLY A 104 6.34 7.01 -5.76
C GLY A 104 5.64 8.36 -5.67
N ILE A 105 5.53 8.92 -4.48
CA ILE A 105 4.89 10.23 -4.27
C ILE A 105 5.83 11.19 -3.56
N SER A 106 5.68 12.48 -3.84
CA SER A 106 6.40 13.57 -3.18
C SER A 106 5.53 14.81 -3.05
N MET A 107 5.62 15.44 -1.89
CA MET A 107 4.88 16.63 -1.50
C MET A 107 5.84 17.80 -1.33
N ILE A 108 5.70 18.84 -2.16
CA ILE A 108 6.51 20.06 -2.08
C ILE A 108 5.59 21.27 -2.24
N ASN A 109 5.57 22.17 -1.25
CA ASN A 109 4.77 23.41 -1.30
C ASN A 109 3.29 23.18 -1.66
N ASN A 110 2.65 22.21 -1.02
CA ASN A 110 1.26 21.83 -1.32
C ASN A 110 1.03 21.41 -2.79
N SER A 111 2.06 20.82 -3.40
CA SER A 111 2.00 20.18 -4.72
C SER A 111 2.33 18.71 -4.56
N LEU A 112 1.40 17.85 -4.98
CA LEU A 112 1.59 16.41 -5.04
C LEU A 112 2.15 16.03 -6.42
N THR A 113 3.26 15.31 -6.41
CA THR A 113 3.87 14.71 -7.62
C THR A 113 3.95 13.20 -7.46
N TYR A 114 3.77 12.46 -8.55
CA TYR A 114 3.82 11.00 -8.56
C TYR A 114 4.67 10.47 -9.72
N SER A 115 5.27 9.28 -9.55
CA SER A 115 6.12 8.60 -10.53
C SER A 115 6.02 7.09 -10.44
#